data_AF-A0A4P5YV82-F1
#
_entry.id   AF-A0A4P5YV82-F1
#
_cell.length_a   1.000
_cell.length_b   1.000
_cell.length_c   1.000
_cell.angle_alpha   90.00
_cell.angle_beta   90.00
_cell.angle_gamma   90.00
#
_symmetry.space_group_name_H-M   'P 1'
#
loop_
_entity.id
_entity.type
_entity.pdbx_description
1 polymer ?
#
loop_
_entity_poly.entity_id
_entity_poly.type
_entity_poly.pdbx_seq_one_letter_code
_entity_poly.pdbx_strand_id
1 'polypeptide(L)' 'MIANDQELKTTMERIARFQQLVLQIRATASSPENYRASAGGFLTEIDRMMLEAREYLWLPAVAHSTPVAA' A
#
# COMPACT_ATOMS: atom_id res chain seq x y z
N MET A 1 -6.50 0.75 -8.39
CA MET A 1 -7.94 0.92 -8.10
C MET A 1 -8.42 -0.37 -7.46
N ILE A 2 -8.86 -0.31 -6.21
CA ILE A 2 -9.31 -1.46 -5.41
C ILE A 2 -10.82 -1.63 -5.62
N ALA A 3 -11.26 -2.82 -5.98
CA ALA A 3 -12.66 -3.09 -6.35
C ALA A 3 -13.43 -3.92 -5.31
N ASN A 4 -12.74 -4.59 -4.39
CA ASN A 4 -13.34 -5.49 -3.40
C ASN A 4 -12.45 -5.64 -2.16
N ASP A 5 -13.00 -6.29 -1.12
CA ASP A 5 -12.32 -6.48 0.15
C ASP A 5 -11.06 -7.37 0.05
N GLN A 6 -11.01 -8.29 -0.91
CA GLN A 6 -9.83 -9.13 -1.13
C GLN A 6 -8.66 -8.31 -1.71
N GLU A 7 -8.94 -7.41 -2.65
CA GLU A 7 -7.97 -6.46 -3.19
C GLU A 7 -7.55 -5.43 -2.14
N LEU A 8 -8.47 -4.98 -1.28
CA LEU A 8 -8.14 -4.12 -0.14
C LEU A 8 -7.15 -4.84 0.80
N LYS A 9 -7.46 -6.07 1.20
CA LYS A 9 -6.59 -6.88 2.05
C LYS A 9 -5.21 -7.06 1.43
N THR A 10 -5.16 -7.44 0.15
CA THR A 10 -3.90 -7.64 -0.58
C THR A 10 -3.08 -6.35 -0.64
N THR A 11 -3.75 -5.21 -0.84
CA THR A 11 -3.11 -3.89 -0.85
C THR A 11 -2.53 -3.54 0.52
N MET A 12 -3.28 -3.75 1.61
CA MET A 12 -2.81 -3.52 2.97
C MET A 12 -1.59 -4.40 3.33
N GLU A 13 -1.59 -5.67 2.93
CA GLU A 13 -0.44 -6.57 3.11
C GLU A 13 0.80 -6.10 2.32
N ARG A 14 0.61 -5.54 1.12
CA ARG A 14 1.70 -4.96 0.32
C ARG A 14 2.25 -3.68 0.94
N ILE A 15 1.38 -2.80 1.46
CA ILE A 15 1.79 -1.60 2.22
C ILE A 15 2.65 -2.00 3.42
N ALA A 16 2.20 -2.97 4.22
CA ALA A 16 2.94 -3.42 5.40
C ALA A 16 4.35 -3.95 5.04
N ARG A 17 4.46 -4.73 3.96
CA ARG A 17 5.77 -5.21 3.47
C ARG A 17 6.68 -4.07 3.03
N PHE A 18 6.17 -3.09 2.30
CA PHE A 18 6.98 -1.93 1.88
C PHE A 18 7.42 -1.08 3.06
N GLN A 19 6.57 -0.90 4.07
CA GLN A 19 6.96 -0.23 5.31
C GLN A 19 8.12 -0.95 6.01
N GLN A 20 8.10 -2.29 6.06
CA GLN A 20 9.22 -3.08 6.61
C GLN A 20 10.51 -2.89 5.81
N LEU A 21 10.44 -2.88 4.47
CA LEU A 21 11.61 -2.63 3.63
C LEU A 21 12.18 -1.22 3.86
N VAL A 22 11.33 -0.20 3.96
CA VAL A 22 11.76 1.18 4.27
C VAL A 22 12.45 1.25 5.62
N LEU A 23 11.94 0.56 6.65
CA LEU A 23 12.59 0.49 7.97
C LEU A 23 13.97 -0.17 7.89
N GLN A 24 14.11 -1.25 7.13
CA GLN A 24 15.39 -1.92 6.91
C GLN A 24 16.39 -1.01 6.20
N ILE A 25 15.96 -0.34 5.12
CA ILE A 25 16.80 0.64 4.38
C ILE A 25 17.23 1.78 5.32
N ARG A 26 16.30 2.29 6.14
CA ARG A 26 16.60 3.34 7.11
C ARG A 26 17.67 2.92 8.12
N ALA A 27 17.65 1.65 8.56
CA ALA A 27 18.62 1.13 9.51
C ALA A 27 20.02 0.92 8.93
N THR A 28 20.13 0.68 7.61
CA THR A 28 21.40 0.36 6.94
C THR A 28 21.99 1.50 6.11
N ALA A 29 21.22 2.57 5.85
CA ALA A 29 21.68 3.68 5.04
C ALA A 29 22.82 4.47 5.69
N SER A 30 23.96 4.54 5.02
CA SER A 30 25.15 5.28 5.49
C SER A 30 25.07 6.80 5.26
N SER A 31 24.13 7.28 4.45
CA SER A 31 23.95 8.71 4.18
C SER A 31 22.48 9.05 3.86
N PRO A 32 22.06 10.32 4.07
CA PRO A 32 20.72 10.76 3.70
C PRO A 32 20.40 10.64 2.20
N GLU A 33 21.40 10.82 1.34
CA GLU A 33 21.25 10.69 -0.11
C GLU A 33 20.96 9.23 -0.50
N ASN A 34 21.75 8.29 0.02
CA ASN A 34 21.56 6.86 -0.22
C ASN A 34 20.19 6.40 0.29
N TYR A 35 19.79 6.88 1.49
CA TYR A 35 18.45 6.59 2.01
C TYR A 35 17.34 7.04 1.06
N ARG A 36 17.40 8.30 0.57
CA ARG A 36 16.38 8.82 -0.36
C ARG A 36 16.35 8.03 -1.67
N ALA A 37 17.52 7.72 -2.24
CA ALA A 37 17.61 6.96 -3.48
C ALA A 37 17.04 5.54 -3.33
N SER A 38 17.26 4.87 -2.20
CA SER A 38 16.80 3.51 -1.97
C SER A 38 15.34 3.41 -1.47
N ALA A 39 14.91 4.33 -0.60
CA ALA A 39 13.57 4.28 0.01
C ALA A 39 12.50 5.05 -0.76
N GLY A 40 12.88 6.02 -1.60
CA GLY A 40 11.95 6.96 -2.24
C GLY A 40 10.87 6.28 -3.07
N GLY A 41 11.25 5.28 -3.88
CA GLY A 41 10.27 4.53 -4.69
C GLY A 41 9.23 3.77 -3.85
N PHE A 42 9.65 3.17 -2.73
CA PHE A 42 8.74 2.49 -1.82
C PHE A 42 7.79 3.47 -1.12
N LEU A 43 8.28 4.63 -0.69
CA LEU A 43 7.47 5.66 -0.05
C LEU A 43 6.39 6.20 -1.02
N THR A 44 6.77 6.53 -2.26
CA THR A 44 5.81 6.98 -3.28
C THR A 44 4.74 5.92 -3.57
N GLU A 45 5.12 4.65 -3.64
CA GLU A 45 4.17 3.56 -3.90
C GLU A 45 3.27 3.28 -2.68
N ILE A 46 3.77 3.44 -1.45
CA ILE A 46 2.95 3.41 -0.22
C ILE A 46 1.90 4.52 -0.28
N ASP A 47 2.29 5.76 -0.60
CA ASP A 47 1.37 6.89 -0.68
C ASP A 47 0.26 6.64 -1.70
N ARG A 48 0.63 6.13 -2.88
CA ARG A 48 -0.33 5.75 -3.93
C ARG A 48 -1.31 4.68 -3.46
N MET A 49 -0.82 3.61 -2.83
CA MET A 49 -1.67 2.51 -2.35
C MET A 49 -2.56 2.93 -1.17
N MET A 50 -2.06 3.77 -0.27
CA MET A 50 -2.85 4.33 0.83
C MET A 50 -3.98 5.22 0.32
N LEU A 51 -3.75 6.00 -0.75
CA LEU A 51 -4.79 6.77 -1.41
C LEU A 51 -5.89 5.85 -1.96
N GLU A 52 -5.53 4.80 -2.70
CA GLU A 52 -6.51 3.84 -3.24
C GLU A 52 -7.30 3.12 -2.14
N ALA A 53 -6.64 2.71 -1.06
CA ALA A 53 -7.30 2.08 0.09
C ALA A 53 -8.29 3.02 0.76
N ARG A 54 -7.90 4.29 0.96
CA ARG A 54 -8.79 5.32 1.51
C ARG A 54 -10.00 5.56 0.61
N GLU A 55 -9.79 5.65 -0.71
CA GLU A 55 -10.86 5.85 -1.68
C GLU A 55 -11.87 4.70 -1.64
N TYR A 56 -11.40 3.44 -1.59
CA TYR A 56 -12.27 2.28 -1.46
C TYR A 56 -13.04 2.29 -0.12
N LEU A 57 -12.37 2.59 0.99
CA LEU A 57 -13.00 2.62 2.32
C LEU A 57 -14.01 3.76 2.50
N TRP A 58 -14.03 4.76 1.61
CA TRP A 58 -15.06 5.80 1.59
C TRP A 58 -16.38 5.30 1.00
N LEU A 59 -16.37 4.15 0.34
CA LEU A 59 -17.53 3.54 -0.29
C LEU A 59 -18.25 2.65 0.75
N PRO A 60 -19.59 2.65 0.77
CA PRO A 60 -20.34 1.78 1.67
C PRO A 60 -20.16 0.31 1.26
N ALA A 61 -19.97 -0.58 2.24
CA ALA A 61 -19.71 -2.01 2.02
C ALA A 61 -20.78 -2.72 1.14
N VAL A 62 -22.01 -2.21 1.13
CA VAL A 62 -23.13 -2.74 0.34
C VAL A 62 -22.98 -2.50 -1.17
N ALA A 63 -22.15 -1.54 -1.59
CA ALA A 63 -22.02 -1.16 -3.00
C ALA A 63 -21.09 -2.09 -3.82
N HIS A 64 -20.28 -2.95 -3.18
CA HIS A 64 -19.25 -3.76 -3.86
C HIS A 64 -19.30 -5.27 -3.55
N SER A 65 -20.33 -5.74 -2.84
CA SER A 65 -20.64 -7.17 -2.75
C SER A 65 -21.35 -7.63 -4.02
N THR A 66 -20.66 -7.63 -5.16
CA THR A 66 -21.11 -8.40 -6.32
C THR A 66 -20.92 -9.88 -5.99
N PRO A 67 -21.97 -10.71 -5.98
CA PRO A 67 -21.80 -12.13 -5.80
C PRO A 67 -21.01 -12.65 -7.01
N VAL A 68 -19.88 -13.30 -6.75
CA VAL A 68 -19.24 -14.13 -7.77
C VAL A 68 -20.28 -15.19 -8.16
N ALA A 69 -20.72 -15.15 -9.42
CA ALA A 69 -21.69 -16.10 -9.93
C ALA A 69 -21.13 -17.52 -9.79
N ALA A 70 -22.00 -18.42 -9.32
CA ALA A 70 -21.74 -19.83 -9.07
C ALA A 70 -21.36 -20.61 -10.34
#